data_AF-A0A316YTB8-F1
#
_entry.id   AF-A0A316YTB8-F1
#
_cell.length_a   1.000
_cell.length_b   1.000
_cell.length_c   1.000
_cell.angle_alpha   90.00
_cell.angle_beta   90.00
_cell.angle_gamma   90.00
#
_symmetry.space_group_name_H-M   'P 1'
#
loop_
_entity.id
_entity.type
_entity.pdbx_description
1 polymer ?
#
loop_
_entity_poly.entity_id
_entity_poly.type
_entity_poly.pdbx_seq_one_letter_code
_entity_poly.pdbx_strand_id
1 'polypeptide(L)'
;MMMGAAMGTGVGLAIGFIGGSLQVLRGGAGPDGPLRLLGKYMATSGATFGFFMSIGTVIRTESDLTREQEEQVRRIARLPGGLRILNEVDARRAARAEQSWNSK
;
A
#
# COMPACT_ATOMS: atom_id res chain seq x y z
N MET A 1 8.09 -4.85 -0.23
CA MET A 1 7.15 -5.71 0.52
C MET A 1 5.73 -5.37 0.08
N MET A 2 4.90 -6.37 -0.19
CA MET A 2 3.49 -6.20 -0.56
C MET A 2 2.66 -5.79 0.67
N MET A 3 2.99 -4.64 1.26
CA MET A 3 2.41 -4.16 2.52
C MET A 3 0.90 -3.97 2.43
N GLY A 4 0.37 -3.58 1.27
CA GLY A 4 -1.08 -3.43 1.07
C GLY A 4 -1.84 -4.74 1.23
N ALA A 5 -1.36 -5.84 0.63
CA ALA A 5 -2.00 -7.14 0.79
C ALA A 5 -1.88 -7.68 2.23
N ALA A 6 -0.70 -7.56 2.86
CA ALA A 6 -0.48 -8.01 4.24
C ALA A 6 -1.29 -7.19 5.27
N MET A 7 -1.34 -5.86 5.12
CA MET A 7 -2.14 -5.00 5.99
C MET A 7 -3.64 -5.17 5.71
N GLY A 8 -4.03 -5.30 4.44
CA GLY A 8 -5.43 -5.51 4.05
C GLY A 8 -5.98 -6.83 4.56
N THR A 9 -5.21 -7.92 4.49
CA THR A 9 -5.57 -9.21 5.11
C THR A 9 -5.67 -9.09 6.63
N GLY A 10 -4.72 -8.42 7.29
CA GLY A 10 -4.76 -8.20 8.74
C GLY A 10 -5.99 -7.42 9.21
N VAL A 11 -6.30 -6.29 8.56
CA VAL A 11 -7.52 -5.51 8.85
C VAL A 11 -8.79 -6.31 8.52
N GLY A 12 -8.80 -7.04 7.41
CA GLY A 12 -9.92 -7.89 7.03
C GLY A 12 -10.20 -9.00 8.06
N LEU A 13 -9.16 -9.59 8.65
CA LEU A 13 -9.32 -10.55 9.75
C LEU A 13 -9.92 -9.89 10.99
N ALA A 14 -9.50 -8.69 11.36
CA ALA A 14 -10.04 -7.97 12.52
C ALA A 14 -11.51 -7.57 12.33
N ILE A 15 -11.88 -7.05 11.16
CA ILE A 15 -13.28 -6.71 10.84
C ILE A 15 -14.12 -7.98 10.77
N GLY A 16 -13.61 -9.04 10.14
CA GLY A 16 -14.27 -10.35 10.11
C GLY A 16 -14.48 -10.94 11.50
N PHE A 17 -13.52 -10.74 12.42
CA PHE A 17 -13.67 -11.15 13.81
C PHE A 17 -14.77 -10.34 14.53
N ILE A 18 -14.83 -9.03 14.35
CA ILE A 18 -15.87 -8.18 14.94
C ILE A 18 -17.26 -8.53 14.37
N GLY A 19 -17.39 -8.60 13.05
CA GLY A 19 -18.66 -8.96 12.41
C GLY A 19 -19.12 -10.38 12.76
N GLY A 20 -18.20 -11.34 12.76
CA GLY A 20 -18.48 -12.72 13.13
C GLY A 20 -18.83 -12.88 14.61
N SER A 21 -18.13 -12.19 15.52
CA SER A 21 -18.42 -12.24 16.96
C SER A 21 -19.78 -11.62 17.28
N LEU A 22 -20.13 -10.50 16.64
CA LEU A 22 -21.47 -9.91 16.75
C LEU A 22 -22.57 -10.85 16.24
N GLN A 23 -22.32 -11.59 15.16
CA GLN A 23 -23.28 -12.56 14.64
C GLN A 23 -23.44 -13.78 15.56
N VAL A 24 -22.34 -14.29 16.13
CA VAL A 24 -22.38 -15.35 17.13
C VAL A 24 -23.13 -14.90 18.39
N LEU A 25 -22.87 -13.68 18.88
CA LEU A 25 -23.48 -13.14 20.10
C LEU A 25 -24.96 -12.80 19.94
N ARG A 26 -25.39 -12.31 18.76
CA ARG A 26 -26.77 -11.84 18.53
C ARG A 26 -27.65 -12.86 17.82
N GLY A 27 -27.11 -13.55 16.82
CA GLY A 27 -27.85 -14.49 15.98
C GLY A 27 -27.65 -15.96 16.36
N GLY A 28 -26.76 -16.24 17.31
CA GLY A 28 -26.32 -17.59 17.62
C GLY A 28 -25.35 -18.14 16.58
N ALA A 29 -24.57 -19.13 16.98
CA ALA A 29 -23.52 -19.71 16.15
C ALA A 29 -24.02 -20.59 14.99
N GLY A 30 -25.33 -20.80 14.87
CA GLY A 30 -25.93 -21.73 13.91
C GLY A 30 -25.44 -23.18 14.07
N PRO A 31 -25.76 -24.06 13.10
CA PRO A 31 -25.36 -25.47 13.11
C PRO A 31 -23.84 -25.68 12.99
N ASP A 32 -23.15 -24.72 12.39
CA ASP A 32 -21.71 -24.79 12.13
C ASP A 32 -20.85 -24.54 13.38
N GLY A 33 -21.44 -24.03 14.46
CA GLY A 33 -20.73 -23.70 15.70
C GLY A 33 -19.91 -22.40 15.61
N PRO A 34 -19.56 -21.82 16.78
CA PRO A 34 -19.10 -20.42 16.84
C PRO A 34 -17.75 -20.24 16.16
N LEU A 35 -16.85 -21.22 16.30
CA LEU A 35 -15.49 -21.15 15.75
C LEU A 35 -15.48 -21.19 14.21
N ARG A 36 -16.35 -21.99 13.60
CA ARG A 36 -16.44 -22.16 12.15
C ARG A 36 -17.10 -20.96 11.49
N LEU A 37 -18.15 -20.41 12.10
CA LEU A 37 -18.77 -19.16 11.65
C LEU A 37 -17.75 -18.01 11.71
N LEU A 38 -17.07 -17.87 12.84
CA LEU A 38 -16.05 -16.83 13.04
C LEU A 38 -14.92 -16.95 12.01
N GLY A 39 -14.39 -18.17 11.82
CA GLY A 39 -13.38 -18.47 10.81
C GLY A 39 -13.84 -18.12 9.39
N LYS A 40 -15.11 -18.39 9.05
CA LYS A 40 -15.68 -18.06 7.73
C LYS A 40 -15.76 -16.55 7.50
N TYR A 41 -16.16 -15.78 8.51
CA TYR A 41 -16.17 -14.31 8.44
C TYR A 41 -14.77 -13.73 8.31
N MET A 42 -13.83 -14.24 9.09
CA MET A 42 -12.43 -13.83 9.08
C MET A 42 -11.78 -14.16 7.73
N ALA A 43 -11.93 -15.38 7.24
CA ALA A 43 -11.36 -15.82 5.97
C ALA A 43 -11.92 -15.03 4.78
N THR A 44 -13.25 -14.85 4.72
CA THR A 44 -13.88 -14.13 3.61
C THR A 44 -13.50 -12.64 3.63
N SER A 45 -13.56 -12.00 4.79
CA SER A 45 -13.16 -10.59 4.94
C SER A 45 -11.68 -10.38 4.64
N GLY A 46 -10.80 -11.20 5.23
CA GLY A 46 -9.36 -11.17 5.01
C GLY A 46 -8.98 -11.37 3.55
N ALA A 47 -9.60 -12.35 2.87
CA ALA A 47 -9.36 -12.61 1.45
C ALA A 47 -9.80 -11.43 0.57
N THR A 48 -10.97 -10.85 0.84
CA THR A 48 -11.54 -9.78 0.00
C THR A 48 -10.74 -8.48 0.14
N PHE A 49 -10.46 -8.05 1.38
CA PHE A 49 -9.64 -6.86 1.63
C PHE A 49 -8.20 -7.07 1.18
N GLY A 50 -7.63 -8.26 1.36
CA GLY A 50 -6.31 -8.62 0.85
C GLY A 50 -6.22 -8.57 -0.68
N PHE A 51 -7.23 -9.09 -1.37
CA PHE A 51 -7.30 -9.13 -2.84
C PHE A 51 -7.41 -7.72 -3.45
N PHE A 52 -8.34 -6.88 -2.94
CA PHE A 52 -8.47 -5.51 -3.44
C PHE A 52 -7.24 -4.65 -3.13
N MET A 53 -6.66 -4.79 -1.93
CA MET A 53 -5.46 -4.03 -1.57
C MET A 53 -4.20 -4.55 -2.29
N SER A 54 -4.16 -5.82 -2.69
CA SER A 54 -3.13 -6.41 -3.56
C SER A 54 -3.09 -5.71 -4.93
N ILE A 55 -4.25 -5.54 -5.57
CA ILE A 55 -4.34 -4.83 -6.86
C ILE A 55 -3.93 -3.36 -6.69
N GLY A 56 -4.42 -2.70 -5.64
CA GLY A 56 -4.06 -1.31 -5.34
C GLY A 56 -2.55 -1.12 -5.08
N THR A 57 -1.87 -2.13 -4.54
CA THR A 57 -0.42 -2.06 -4.36
C THR A 57 0.34 -2.20 -5.66
N VAL A 58 -0.11 -3.02 -6.61
CA VAL A 58 0.50 -3.10 -7.94
C VAL A 58 0.35 -1.77 -8.69
N ILE A 59 -0.85 -1.18 -8.71
CA ILE A 59 -1.11 0.09 -9.41
C ILE A 59 -0.30 1.24 -8.81
N ARG A 60 -0.23 1.33 -7.47
CA ARG A 60 0.52 2.39 -6.79
C ARG A 60 2.03 2.28 -6.97
N THR A 61 2.55 1.07 -7.19
CA THR A 61 3.99 0.84 -7.39
C THR A 61 4.49 1.46 -8.71
N GLU A 62 3.62 1.67 -9.69
CA GLU A 62 3.98 2.37 -10.95
C GLU A 62 4.14 3.89 -10.77
N SER A 63 3.50 4.49 -9.75
CA SER A 63 3.42 5.96 -9.57
C SER A 63 4.29 6.53 -8.45
N ASP A 64 4.64 5.72 -7.45
CA ASP A 64 5.50 6.17 -6.36
C ASP A 64 6.96 6.12 -6.83
N LEU A 65 7.56 7.29 -7.05
CA LEU A 65 9.02 7.44 -7.07
C LEU A 65 9.55 6.64 -5.87
N THR A 66 10.31 5.58 -6.15
CA THR A 66 10.73 4.55 -5.20
C THR A 66 10.98 5.18 -3.83
N ARG A 67 10.40 4.69 -2.74
CA ARG A 67 10.58 5.30 -1.40
C ARG A 67 12.05 5.51 -1.02
N GLU A 68 12.94 4.70 -1.58
CA GLU A 68 14.38 4.85 -1.50
C GLU A 68 14.90 6.16 -2.14
N GLN A 69 14.33 6.59 -3.26
CA GLN A 69 14.64 7.86 -3.93
C GLN A 69 14.14 9.08 -3.14
N GLU A 70 12.94 9.03 -2.55
CA GLU A 70 12.48 10.11 -1.66
C GLU A 70 13.34 10.23 -0.40
N GLU A 71 13.75 9.10 0.19
CA GLU A 71 14.67 9.10 1.32
C GLU A 71 16.07 9.56 0.92
N GLN A 72 16.58 9.17 -0.26
CA GLN A 72 17.85 9.67 -0.79
C GLN A 72 17.80 11.19 -1.02
N VAL A 73 16.72 11.71 -1.59
CA VAL A 73 16.54 13.16 -1.80
C VAL A 73 16.47 13.89 -0.46
N ARG A 74 15.76 13.34 0.54
CA ARG A 74 15.74 13.91 1.90
C ARG A 74 17.09 13.84 2.60
N ARG A 75 17.91 12.82 2.34
CA ARG A 75 19.28 12.71 2.86
C ARG A 75 20.20 13.72 2.18
N ILE A 76 20.16 13.80 0.86
CA ILE A 76 20.98 14.74 0.07
C ILE A 76 20.62 16.18 0.44
N ALA A 77 19.33 16.52 0.58
CA ALA A 77 18.89 17.86 0.97
C ALA A 77 19.37 18.32 2.36
N ARG A 78 19.67 17.39 3.28
CA ARG A 78 20.22 17.71 4.61
C ARG A 78 21.74 17.92 4.60
N LEU A 79 22.44 17.51 3.55
CA LEU A 79 23.87 17.75 3.44
C LEU A 79 24.13 19.23 3.15
N PRO A 80 25.17 19.84 3.76
CA PRO A 80 25.60 21.18 3.38
C PRO A 80 25.98 21.18 1.89
N GLY A 81 25.29 21.99 1.08
CA GLY A 81 25.44 22.01 -0.38
C GLY A 81 24.49 21.07 -1.15
N GLY A 82 23.67 20.28 -0.46
CA GLY A 82 22.70 19.37 -1.06
C GLY A 82 21.66 20.04 -1.96
N LEU A 83 21.20 21.24 -1.56
CA LEU A 83 20.31 22.07 -2.37
C LEU A 83 20.94 22.45 -3.72
N ARG A 84 22.27 22.59 -3.77
CA ARG A 84 23.01 22.93 -4.99
C ARG A 84 23.05 21.76 -5.96
N ILE A 85 23.22 20.54 -5.43
CA ILE A 85 23.21 19.30 -6.23
C ILE A 85 21.81 19.04 -6.79
N LEU A 86 20.75 19.26 -6.02
CA LEU A 86 19.37 19.15 -6.51
C LEU A 86 19.11 20.16 -7.65
N ASN A 87 19.55 21.40 -7.49
CA ASN A 87 19.40 22.44 -8.51
C ASN A 87 20.16 22.09 -9.80
N GLU A 88 21.38 21.53 -9.70
CA GLU A 88 22.14 21.03 -10.87
C GLU A 88 21.46 19.83 -11.55
N VAL A 89 20.87 18.92 -10.78
CA VAL A 89 20.16 17.75 -11.33
C VAL A 89 18.88 18.18 -12.06
N ASP A 90 18.13 19.12 -11.50
CA ASP A 90 16.91 19.66 -12.12
C ASP A 90 17.24 20.46 -13.39
N ALA A 91 18.31 21.26 -13.39
CA ALA A 91 18.79 21.94 -14.60
C ALA A 91 19.17 20.95 -15.71
N ARG A 92 19.83 19.83 -15.37
CA ARG A 92 20.17 18.76 -16.32
C ARG A 92 18.96 17.99 -16.83
N ARG A 93 17.90 17.87 -16.03
CA ARG A 93 16.63 17.24 -16.45
C ARG A 93 15.85 18.14 -17.40
N ALA A 94 15.77 19.43 -17.09
CA ALA A 94 15.15 20.42 -17.97
C ALA A 94 15.83 20.44 -19.35
N ALA A 95 17.16 20.51 -19.40
CA ALA A 95 17.91 20.48 -20.65
C ALA A 95 17.69 19.19 -21.48
N ARG A 96 17.51 18.04 -20.80
CA ARG A 96 17.27 16.74 -21.47
C ARG A 96 15.85 16.62 -22.00
N ALA A 97 14.87 17.15 -21.26
CA ALA A 97 13.48 17.22 -21.71
C ALA A 97 13.35 18.10 -22.96
N GLU A 98 14.05 19.24 -22.96
CA GLU A 98 14.09 20.18 -24.08
C GLU A 98 14.76 19.58 -25.32
N GLN A 99 15.85 18.82 -25.15
CA GLN A 99 16.47 18.04 -26.24
C GLN A 99 15.55 16.93 -26.78
N SER A 100 14.77 16.27 -25.90
CA SER A 100 13.84 15.21 -26.32
C SER A 100 12.63 15.74 -27.09
N TRP A 101 12.21 16.98 -26.79
CA TRP A 101 11.13 17.67 -27.48
C TRP A 101 11.57 18.19 -28.85
N ASN A 102 12.80 18.72 -28.95
CA ASN A 102 13.36 19.26 -30.20
C ASN A 102 13.87 18.17 -31.18
N SER A 103 13.79 16.90 -30.80
CA SER A 103 14.20 15.74 -31.60
C SER A 103 13.02 15.05 -32.32
N LYS A 104 11.81 15.60 -32.22
CA LYS A 104 10.60 15.11 -32.90
C LYS A 104 10.10 16.15 -33.90
#